data_AF-A0A969KPM1-F1
#
_entry.id   AF-A0A969KPM1-F1
#
_cell.length_a   1.000
_cell.length_b   1.000
_cell.length_c   1.000
_cell.angle_alpha   90.00
_cell.angle_beta   90.00
_cell.angle_gamma   90.00
#
_symmetry.space_group_name_H-M   'P 1'
#
loop_
_entity.id
_entity.type
_entity.pdbx_description
1 polymer ?
#
loop_
_entity_poly.entity_id
_entity_poly.type
_entity_poly.pdbx_seq_one_letter_code
_entity_poly.pdbx_strand_id
1 'polypeptide(L)'
;MRIHRWPDELQSPEPTHVYSLCNDFWRTLHRLPDLIHRDEHLLAEACTAELRGIVVEMMLALNGIRWPDGTAHLNGYLGASQRRVLEQTLVTDSVARQSWIARAVALTVIYRWYAPQLTAHFGFEYPHALENEVWTDLLAALPDWPQTVTTE
;
A
#
# COMPACT_ATOMS: atom_id res chain seq x y z
N MET A 1 -28.05 7.67 -19.99
CA MET A 1 -26.62 7.83 -19.64
C MET A 1 -26.52 8.85 -18.51
N ARG A 2 -26.16 8.46 -17.29
CA ARG A 2 -25.79 9.43 -16.26
C ARG A 2 -24.36 9.86 -16.56
N ILE A 3 -24.14 11.15 -16.80
CA ILE A 3 -22.81 11.73 -16.85
C ILE A 3 -22.26 11.60 -15.44
N HIS A 4 -21.34 10.65 -15.22
CA HIS A 4 -20.64 10.55 -13.95
C HIS A 4 -19.71 11.75 -13.87
N ARG A 5 -20.07 12.73 -13.04
CA ARG A 5 -19.24 13.91 -12.79
C ARG A 5 -18.32 13.56 -11.63
N TRP A 6 -17.03 13.48 -11.89
CA TRP A 6 -16.01 13.34 -10.85
C TRP A 6 -16.06 14.55 -9.90
N PRO A 7 -15.81 14.35 -8.60
CA PRO A 7 -15.92 15.44 -7.63
C PRO A 7 -14.77 16.45 -7.79
N ASP A 8 -13.58 15.97 -8.16
CA ASP A 8 -12.39 16.80 -8.43
C ASP A 8 -11.98 16.78 -9.92
N GLU A 9 -11.15 17.73 -10.33
CA GLU A 9 -10.53 17.76 -11.66
C GLU A 9 -9.50 16.63 -11.78
N LEU A 10 -9.66 15.77 -12.80
CA LEU A 10 -8.81 14.60 -12.95
C LEU A 10 -7.54 14.91 -13.74
N GLN A 11 -6.44 14.37 -13.25
CA GLN A 11 -5.17 14.33 -13.95
C GLN A 11 -4.72 12.88 -14.11
N SER A 12 -3.91 12.63 -15.14
CA SER A 12 -3.28 11.33 -15.33
C SER A 12 -2.09 11.16 -14.39
N PRO A 13 -1.82 9.95 -13.88
CA PRO A 13 -0.63 9.66 -13.08
C PRO A 13 0.63 9.70 -13.94
N GLU A 14 1.70 10.23 -13.39
CA GLU A 14 3.02 10.28 -14.05
C GLU A 14 3.76 8.95 -13.88
N PRO A 15 4.31 8.32 -14.94
CA PRO A 15 4.97 7.02 -14.84
C PRO A 15 6.12 6.97 -13.82
N THR A 16 6.90 8.05 -13.73
CA THR A 16 8.02 8.18 -12.78
C THR A 16 7.54 8.22 -11.34
N HIS A 17 6.39 8.84 -11.08
CA HIS A 17 5.77 8.87 -9.76
C HIS A 17 5.25 7.48 -9.36
N VAL A 18 4.58 6.78 -10.28
CA VAL A 18 4.11 5.41 -10.05
C VAL A 18 5.27 4.46 -9.76
N TYR A 19 6.40 4.62 -10.45
CA TYR A 19 7.62 3.89 -10.14
C TYR A 19 8.12 4.18 -8.72
N SER A 20 8.13 5.45 -8.29
CA SER A 20 8.49 5.82 -6.92
C SER A 20 7.58 5.16 -5.88
N LEU A 21 6.25 5.13 -6.11
CA LEU A 21 5.30 4.45 -5.20
C LEU A 21 5.68 2.98 -4.96
N CYS A 22 6.09 2.26 -6.00
CA CYS A 22 6.52 0.87 -5.86
C CYS A 22 7.77 0.72 -4.98
N ASN A 23 8.70 1.67 -5.06
CA ASN A 23 9.90 1.65 -4.22
C ASN A 23 9.59 2.10 -2.78
N ASP A 24 8.79 3.14 -2.64
CA ASP A 24 8.46 3.75 -1.36
C ASP A 24 7.64 2.80 -0.50
N PHE A 25 6.80 1.94 -1.09
CA PHE A 25 6.13 0.87 -0.34
C PHE A 25 7.13 0.01 0.44
N TRP A 26 8.17 -0.49 -0.23
CA TRP A 26 9.18 -1.36 0.40
C TRP A 26 10.04 -0.59 1.41
N ARG A 27 10.44 0.63 1.10
CA ARG A 27 11.21 1.48 2.04
C ARG A 27 10.42 1.80 3.30
N THR A 28 9.13 2.11 3.14
CA THR A 28 8.25 2.39 4.28
C THR A 28 8.01 1.11 5.10
N LEU A 29 7.81 -0.04 4.45
CA LEU A 29 7.63 -1.32 5.13
C LEU A 29 8.87 -1.73 5.92
N HIS A 30 10.07 -1.47 5.39
CA HIS A 30 11.36 -1.77 6.03
C HIS A 30 11.55 -1.07 7.39
N ARG A 31 10.85 0.04 7.64
CA ARG A 31 10.89 0.75 8.93
C ARG A 31 10.12 0.00 10.03
N LEU A 32 9.12 -0.81 9.66
CA LEU A 32 8.16 -1.37 10.60
C LEU A 32 8.78 -2.29 11.67
N PRO A 33 9.75 -3.18 11.37
CA PRO A 33 10.35 -4.04 12.38
C PRO A 33 10.97 -3.28 13.56
N ASP A 34 11.71 -2.21 13.29
CA ASP A 34 12.31 -1.38 14.35
C ASP A 34 11.24 -0.76 15.25
N LEU A 35 10.18 -0.20 14.64
CA LEU A 35 9.06 0.39 15.37
C LEU A 35 8.34 -0.63 16.26
N ILE A 36 8.15 -1.85 15.75
CA ILE A 36 7.55 -2.95 16.51
C ILE A 36 8.47 -3.39 17.66
N HIS A 37 9.78 -3.47 17.46
CA HIS A 37 10.72 -3.86 18.52
C HIS A 37 10.78 -2.87 19.67
N ARG A 38 10.59 -1.58 19.36
CA ARG A 38 10.63 -0.49 20.32
C ARG A 38 9.26 -0.18 20.94
N ASP A 39 8.23 -0.98 20.64
CA ASP A 39 6.85 -0.77 21.07
C ASP A 39 6.30 0.63 20.70
N GLU A 40 6.80 1.20 19.60
CA GLU A 40 6.45 2.53 19.09
C GLU A 40 5.11 2.49 18.34
N HIS A 41 4.02 2.14 19.03
CA HIS A 41 2.73 1.85 18.41
C HIS A 41 2.13 3.00 17.61
N LEU A 42 2.33 4.26 18.05
CA LEU A 42 1.86 5.43 17.30
C LEU A 42 2.63 5.60 15.99
N LEU A 43 3.94 5.31 15.99
CA LEU A 43 4.75 5.34 14.78
C LEU A 43 4.44 4.14 13.88
N ALA A 44 4.14 2.97 14.44
CA ALA A 44 3.68 1.81 13.68
C ALA A 44 2.31 2.09 13.02
N GLU A 45 1.41 2.78 13.70
CA GLU A 45 0.15 3.27 13.12
C GLU A 45 0.43 4.19 11.94
N ALA A 46 1.24 5.24 12.14
CA ALA A 46 1.60 6.19 11.08
C ALA A 46 2.28 5.50 9.89
N CYS A 47 3.20 4.56 10.15
CA CYS A 47 3.88 3.76 9.13
C CYS A 47 2.88 2.93 8.31
N THR A 48 1.92 2.26 8.95
CA THR A 48 0.90 1.47 8.24
C THR A 48 -0.14 2.35 7.52
N ALA A 49 -0.41 3.56 8.02
CA ALA A 49 -1.22 4.55 7.32
C ALA A 49 -0.51 5.08 6.06
N GLU A 50 0.81 5.30 6.13
CA GLU A 50 1.64 5.70 4.98
C GLU A 50 1.64 4.60 3.90
N LEU A 51 1.87 3.33 4.28
CA LEU A 51 1.77 2.18 3.37
C LEU A 51 0.40 2.10 2.68
N ARG A 52 -0.69 2.32 3.44
CA ARG A 52 -2.04 2.36 2.89
C ARG A 52 -2.23 3.51 1.92
N GLY A 53 -1.67 4.68 2.19
CA GLY A 53 -1.69 5.83 1.26
C GLY A 53 -1.04 5.47 -0.08
N ILE A 54 0.14 4.85 -0.04
CA ILE A 54 0.84 4.37 -1.24
C ILE A 54 -0.03 3.38 -2.03
N VAL A 55 -0.62 2.39 -1.35
CA VAL A 55 -1.51 1.41 -1.98
C VAL A 55 -2.75 2.06 -2.60
N VAL A 56 -3.38 3.04 -1.92
CA VAL A 56 -4.51 3.80 -2.47
C VAL A 56 -4.09 4.50 -3.75
N GLU A 57 -2.94 5.18 -3.75
CA GLU A 57 -2.47 5.89 -4.93
C GLU A 57 -2.15 4.95 -6.10
N MET A 58 -1.59 3.77 -5.81
CA MET A 58 -1.41 2.70 -6.80
C MET A 58 -2.73 2.24 -7.41
N MET A 59 -3.79 2.07 -6.61
CA MET A 59 -5.13 1.71 -7.10
C MET A 59 -5.70 2.77 -8.03
N LEU A 60 -5.55 4.05 -7.67
CA LEU A 60 -6.00 5.17 -8.49
C LEU A 60 -5.19 5.28 -9.78
N ALA A 61 -3.88 5.10 -9.70
CA ALA A 61 -2.99 5.17 -10.85
C ALA A 61 -3.35 4.10 -11.90
N LEU A 62 -3.69 2.88 -11.47
CA LEU A 62 -4.14 1.82 -12.38
C LEU A 62 -5.47 2.17 -13.08
N ASN A 63 -6.31 2.99 -12.44
CA ASN A 63 -7.53 3.54 -13.04
C ASN A 63 -7.26 4.78 -13.92
N GLY A 64 -5.99 5.15 -14.13
CA GLY A 64 -5.60 6.33 -14.92
C GLY A 64 -5.79 7.66 -14.18
N ILE A 65 -5.93 7.63 -12.85
CA ILE A 65 -6.20 8.80 -12.02
C ILE A 65 -4.99 9.07 -11.10
N ARG A 66 -4.40 10.27 -11.21
CA ARG A 66 -3.54 10.82 -10.16
C ARG A 66 -4.41 11.17 -8.97
N TRP A 67 -3.99 10.81 -7.75
CA TRP A 67 -4.72 11.20 -6.54
C TRP A 67 -4.89 12.72 -6.50
N PRO A 68 -6.12 13.26 -6.52
CA PRO A 68 -6.33 14.70 -6.46
C PRO A 68 -5.87 15.29 -5.12
N ASP A 69 -5.05 16.34 -5.21
CA ASP A 69 -4.51 17.04 -4.05
C ASP A 69 -5.65 17.58 -3.17
N GLY A 70 -5.66 17.21 -1.88
CA GLY A 70 -6.66 17.70 -0.92
C GLY A 70 -8.09 17.17 -1.09
N THR A 71 -8.29 16.09 -1.86
CA THR A 71 -9.62 15.52 -2.05
C THR A 71 -10.30 15.12 -0.73
N ALA A 72 -11.57 15.48 -0.59
CA ALA A 72 -12.45 15.01 0.48
C ALA A 72 -13.31 13.80 0.06
N HIS A 73 -13.08 13.25 -1.13
CA HIS A 73 -14.01 12.33 -1.81
C HIS A 73 -13.37 11.00 -2.26
N LEU A 74 -12.39 10.48 -1.52
CA LEU A 74 -11.68 9.23 -1.87
C LEU A 74 -12.62 8.07 -2.26
N ASN A 75 -13.73 7.89 -1.52
CA ASN A 75 -14.71 6.83 -1.79
C ASN A 75 -15.37 6.92 -3.17
N GLY A 76 -15.40 8.10 -3.79
CA GLY A 76 -15.91 8.30 -5.14
C GLY A 76 -15.00 7.70 -6.22
N TYR A 77 -13.71 7.51 -5.92
CA TYR A 77 -12.71 7.00 -6.85
C TYR A 77 -12.46 5.50 -6.75
N LEU A 78 -12.94 4.87 -5.68
CA LEU A 78 -12.70 3.47 -5.38
C LEU A 78 -13.95 2.62 -5.59
N GLY A 79 -13.80 1.52 -6.34
CA GLY A 79 -14.83 0.50 -6.46
C GLY A 79 -15.18 -0.13 -5.11
N ALA A 80 -16.36 -0.76 -5.00
CA ALA A 80 -16.81 -1.38 -3.75
C ALA A 80 -15.85 -2.48 -3.24
N SER A 81 -15.25 -3.27 -4.15
CA SER A 81 -14.24 -4.27 -3.80
C SER A 81 -12.96 -3.64 -3.29
N GLN A 82 -12.45 -2.59 -3.95
CA GLN A 82 -11.25 -1.86 -3.56
C GLN A 82 -11.41 -1.25 -2.16
N ARG A 83 -12.55 -0.60 -1.90
CA ARG A 83 -12.87 -0.06 -0.57
C ARG A 83 -12.90 -1.14 0.49
N ARG A 84 -13.59 -2.25 0.25
CA ARG A 84 -13.69 -3.35 1.22
C ARG A 84 -12.33 -3.90 1.61
N VAL A 85 -11.44 -4.08 0.63
CA VAL A 85 -10.08 -4.59 0.86
C VAL A 85 -9.23 -3.57 1.64
N LEU A 86 -9.34 -2.28 1.35
CA LEU A 86 -8.67 -1.23 2.12
C LEU A 86 -9.22 -1.13 3.55
N GLU A 87 -10.53 -1.24 3.74
CA GLU A 87 -11.19 -1.16 5.04
C GLU A 87 -10.73 -2.28 5.99
N GLN A 88 -10.41 -3.46 5.46
CA GLN A 88 -9.82 -4.56 6.24
C GLN A 88 -8.45 -4.21 6.84
N THR A 89 -7.74 -3.22 6.27
CA THR A 89 -6.45 -2.75 6.80
C THR A 89 -6.60 -1.69 7.90
N LEU A 90 -7.80 -1.11 8.09
CA LEU A 90 -8.05 -0.02 9.06
C LEU A 90 -8.24 -0.56 10.48
N VAL A 91 -8.88 -1.70 10.61
CA VAL A 91 -9.37 -2.21 11.90
C VAL A 91 -8.24 -2.89 12.66
N THR A 92 -8.13 -2.56 13.93
CA THR A 92 -7.26 -3.24 14.88
C THR A 92 -8.07 -3.42 16.16
N ASP A 93 -8.33 -4.68 16.53
CA ASP A 93 -9.08 -5.01 17.75
C ASP A 93 -8.22 -4.77 19.00
N SER A 94 -6.90 -4.62 18.84
CA SER A 94 -5.96 -4.33 19.92
C SER A 94 -4.69 -3.64 19.43
N VAL A 95 -4.15 -2.71 20.23
CA VAL A 95 -2.81 -2.14 20.02
C VAL A 95 -1.78 -3.18 20.49
N ALA A 96 -1.31 -4.01 19.57
CA ALA A 96 -0.37 -5.09 19.84
C ALA A 96 0.53 -5.36 18.64
N ARG A 97 1.70 -5.94 18.90
CA ARG A 97 2.67 -6.36 17.87
C ARG A 97 2.02 -7.13 16.72
N GLN A 98 1.24 -8.15 17.04
CA GLN A 98 0.61 -9.03 16.04
C GLN A 98 -0.38 -8.25 15.16
N SER A 99 -1.07 -7.25 15.71
CA SER A 99 -2.00 -6.40 14.96
C SER A 99 -1.28 -5.57 13.90
N TRP A 100 -0.08 -5.04 14.21
CA TRP A 100 0.73 -4.29 13.25
C TRP A 100 1.29 -5.17 12.14
N ILE A 101 1.75 -6.37 12.47
CA ILE A 101 2.20 -7.37 11.51
C ILE A 101 1.04 -7.74 10.57
N ALA A 102 -0.14 -8.06 11.12
CA ALA A 102 -1.31 -8.43 10.32
C ALA A 102 -1.73 -7.32 9.35
N ARG A 103 -1.75 -6.06 9.79
CA ARG A 103 -2.05 -4.90 8.93
C ARG A 103 -1.03 -4.76 7.79
N ALA A 104 0.25 -4.86 8.10
CA ALA A 104 1.32 -4.74 7.11
C ALA A 104 1.30 -5.90 6.10
N VAL A 105 1.05 -7.13 6.55
CA VAL A 105 0.86 -8.30 5.69
C VAL A 105 -0.31 -8.08 4.73
N ALA A 106 -1.46 -7.64 5.23
CA ALA A 106 -2.63 -7.35 4.39
C ALA A 106 -2.30 -6.28 3.32
N LEU A 107 -1.57 -5.23 3.69
CA LEU A 107 -1.11 -4.20 2.74
C LEU A 107 -0.14 -4.77 1.71
N THR A 108 0.76 -5.68 2.10
CA THR A 108 1.68 -6.37 1.18
C THR A 108 0.95 -7.27 0.19
N VAL A 109 -0.11 -7.98 0.61
CA VAL A 109 -0.97 -8.75 -0.31
C VAL A 109 -1.54 -7.82 -1.38
N ILE A 110 -2.12 -6.70 -0.96
CA ILE A 110 -2.73 -5.73 -1.88
C ILE A 110 -1.66 -5.16 -2.82
N TYR A 111 -0.52 -4.72 -2.28
CA TYR A 111 0.60 -4.22 -3.06
C TYR A 111 1.03 -5.23 -4.14
N ARG A 112 1.26 -6.50 -3.77
CA ARG A 112 1.68 -7.56 -4.70
C ARG A 112 0.65 -7.86 -5.77
N TRP A 113 -0.63 -7.58 -5.53
CA TRP A 113 -1.65 -7.66 -6.56
C TRP A 113 -1.55 -6.52 -7.59
N TYR A 114 -1.36 -5.28 -7.13
CA TYR A 114 -1.36 -4.10 -8.00
C TYR A 114 -0.04 -3.83 -8.72
N ALA A 115 1.10 -4.08 -8.08
CA ALA A 115 2.40 -3.68 -8.62
C ALA A 115 2.74 -4.33 -9.98
N PRO A 116 2.48 -5.63 -10.25
CA PRO A 116 2.70 -6.22 -11.57
C PRO A 116 1.80 -5.65 -12.66
N GLN A 117 0.60 -5.18 -12.31
CA GLN A 117 -0.32 -4.55 -13.26
C GLN A 117 0.18 -3.15 -13.62
N LEU A 118 0.71 -2.40 -12.64
CA LEU A 118 1.29 -1.08 -12.86
C LEU A 118 2.57 -1.14 -13.69
N THR A 119 3.46 -2.11 -13.44
CA THR A 119 4.68 -2.28 -14.24
C THR A 119 4.34 -2.58 -15.70
N ALA A 120 3.34 -3.44 -15.94
CA ALA A 120 2.83 -3.71 -17.27
C ALA A 120 2.16 -2.49 -17.93
N HIS A 121 1.39 -1.71 -17.17
CA HIS A 121 0.66 -0.54 -17.69
C HIS A 121 1.59 0.63 -18.03
N PHE A 122 2.56 0.93 -17.16
CA PHE A 122 3.44 2.10 -17.29
C PHE A 122 4.81 1.77 -17.90
N GLY A 123 5.13 0.49 -18.12
CA GLY A 123 6.33 0.05 -18.84
C GLY A 123 7.65 0.23 -18.08
N PHE A 124 7.63 0.13 -16.75
CA PHE A 124 8.84 0.20 -15.91
C PHE A 124 9.22 -1.16 -15.30
N GLU A 125 10.50 -1.31 -14.97
CA GLU A 125 11.02 -2.51 -14.31
C GLU A 125 10.59 -2.57 -12.83
N TYR A 126 10.09 -3.73 -12.41
CA TYR A 126 9.69 -3.96 -11.03
C TYR A 126 10.93 -4.03 -10.09
N PRO A 127 10.90 -3.40 -8.90
CA PRO A 127 12.06 -3.30 -8.02
C PRO A 127 12.37 -4.60 -7.23
N HIS A 128 12.67 -5.69 -7.93
CA HIS A 128 12.92 -7.01 -7.33
C HIS A 128 14.05 -7.02 -6.29
N ALA A 129 15.13 -6.27 -6.55
CA ALA A 129 16.27 -6.22 -5.64
C ALA A 129 15.89 -5.65 -4.26
N LEU A 130 15.14 -4.54 -4.27
CA LEU A 130 14.67 -3.89 -3.05
C LEU A 130 13.64 -4.76 -2.31
N GLU A 131 12.70 -5.38 -3.02
CA GLU A 131 11.76 -6.32 -2.40
C GLU A 131 12.50 -7.45 -1.68
N ASN A 132 13.48 -8.09 -2.35
CA ASN A 132 14.20 -9.23 -1.80
C ASN A 132 15.03 -8.86 -0.55
N GLU A 133 15.66 -7.68 -0.57
CA GLU A 133 16.39 -7.12 0.57
C GLU A 133 15.45 -6.93 1.76
N VAL A 134 14.37 -6.16 1.56
CA VAL A 134 13.39 -5.88 2.62
C VAL A 134 12.72 -7.16 3.13
N TRP A 135 12.39 -8.10 2.24
CA TRP A 135 11.79 -9.38 2.61
C TRP A 135 12.71 -10.21 3.50
N THR A 136 14.00 -10.26 3.17
CA THR A 136 15.01 -10.96 3.96
C THR A 136 15.13 -10.35 5.36
N ASP A 137 15.19 -9.02 5.44
CA ASP A 137 15.28 -8.30 6.72
C ASP A 137 14.01 -8.46 7.56
N LEU A 138 12.82 -8.45 6.94
CA LEU A 138 11.55 -8.71 7.62
C LEU A 138 11.54 -10.10 8.26
N LEU A 139 11.93 -11.14 7.52
CA LEU A 139 11.97 -12.50 8.04
C LEU A 139 13.00 -12.69 9.15
N ALA A 140 14.12 -11.98 9.09
CA ALA A 140 15.13 -12.00 10.14
C ALA A 140 14.68 -11.26 11.41
N ALA A 141 14.00 -10.12 11.25
CA ALA A 141 13.62 -9.25 12.35
C ALA A 141 12.29 -9.64 13.01
N LEU A 142 11.33 -10.17 12.26
CA LEU A 142 9.99 -10.47 12.74
C LEU A 142 9.68 -11.96 12.57
N PRO A 143 9.89 -12.81 13.60
CA PRO A 143 9.61 -14.24 13.53
C PRO A 143 8.14 -14.58 13.24
N ASP A 144 7.23 -13.69 13.64
CA ASP A 144 5.79 -13.81 13.41
C ASP A 144 5.38 -13.35 11.99
N TRP A 145 6.31 -12.81 11.19
CA TRP A 145 6.05 -12.47 9.80
C TRP A 145 5.85 -13.74 8.96
N PRO A 146 4.80 -13.82 8.13
CA PRO A 146 4.54 -15.01 7.33
C PRO A 146 5.67 -15.25 6.31
N GLN A 147 6.11 -16.50 6.22
CA GLN A 147 7.16 -16.92 5.28
C GLN A 147 6.77 -16.68 3.81
N THR A 148 5.47 -16.71 3.52
CA THR A 148 4.90 -16.43 2.21
C THR A 148 3.72 -15.49 2.35
N VAL A 149 3.61 -14.53 1.43
CA VAL A 149 2.45 -13.65 1.29
C VAL A 149 2.00 -13.74 -0.16
N THR A 150 0.91 -14.47 -0.37
CA THR A 150 0.33 -14.73 -1.69
C THR A 150 -0.89 -13.84 -1.91
N THR A 151 -1.27 -13.68 -3.18
CA THR A 151 -2.45 -12.92 -3.59
C THR A 151 -3.66 -13.82 -3.90
N GLU A 152 -3.58 -15.10 -3.54
CA GLU A 152 -4.60 -16.14 -3.78
C GLU A 152 -5.59 -16.25 -2.63
#